data_AF-A0A821D999-F1
#
_entry.id   AF-A0A821D999-F1
#
_cell.length_a   1.000
_cell.length_b   1.000
_cell.length_c   1.000
_cell.angle_alpha   90.00
_cell.angle_beta   90.00
_cell.angle_gamma   90.00
#
_symmetry.space_group_name_H-M   'P 1'
#
loop_
_entity.id
_entity.type
_entity.pdbx_description
1 polymer ?
#
loop_
_entity_poly.entity_id
_entity_poly.type
_entity_poly.pdbx_seq_one_letter_code
_entity_poly.pdbx_strand_id
1 'polypeptide(L)'
;MFGAFCGVASSIFVALNAIYTSRCLPCVDNNVWRLCLYNNFNACILFLPLMVIFGEFSIVINYSKIFNLPFWFAMTMAGLLGFSMGYVTGFQIQMTSPLTHNVSGTAKSYVQTLLAVVIYTETKTTLWWISNLFVLGGSGLFAHVRATEMKQNHNANKNIDNNSTTTSLPK
;
A
#
# COMPACT_ATOMS: atom_id res chain seq x y z
N MET A 1 7.44 -14.37 21.42
CA MET A 1 6.80 -15.22 20.39
C MET A 1 5.51 -14.59 19.85
N PHE A 2 4.64 -14.02 20.68
CA PHE A 2 3.41 -13.34 20.23
C PHE A 2 3.65 -12.28 19.13
N GLY A 3 4.68 -11.44 19.26
CA GLY A 3 5.02 -10.44 18.23
C GLY A 3 5.37 -11.04 16.86
N ALA A 4 6.02 -12.21 16.81
CA ALA A 4 6.31 -12.88 15.54
C ALA A 4 5.01 -13.39 14.87
N PHE A 5 4.09 -13.97 15.67
CA PHE A 5 2.79 -14.38 15.18
C PHE A 5 1.96 -13.20 14.65
N CYS A 6 1.91 -12.09 15.40
CA CYS A 6 1.24 -10.86 14.95
C CYS A 6 1.88 -10.29 13.67
N GLY A 7 3.20 -10.38 13.52
CA GLY A 7 3.90 -9.96 12.30
C GLY A 7 3.53 -10.80 11.07
N VAL A 8 3.47 -12.12 11.22
CA VAL A 8 3.03 -13.03 10.14
C VAL A 8 1.56 -12.78 9.80
N ALA A 9 0.70 -12.69 10.81
CA ALA A 9 -0.72 -12.40 10.61
C ALA A 9 -0.93 -11.06 9.89
N SER A 10 -0.23 -9.99 10.31
CA SER A 10 -0.28 -8.68 9.67
C SER A 10 0.12 -8.76 8.19
N SER A 11 1.19 -9.49 7.86
CA SER A 11 1.62 -9.67 6.46
C SER A 11 0.57 -10.38 5.60
N ILE A 12 -0.13 -11.37 6.16
CA ILE A 12 -1.25 -12.05 5.49
C ILE A 12 -2.40 -11.07 5.23
N PHE A 13 -2.81 -10.30 6.24
CA PHE A 13 -3.89 -9.32 6.08
C PHE A 13 -3.55 -8.22 5.07
N VAL A 14 -2.30 -7.75 5.06
CA VAL A 14 -1.83 -6.76 4.06
C VAL A 14 -1.91 -7.33 2.65
N ALA A 15 -1.46 -8.57 2.44
CA ALA A 15 -1.55 -9.23 1.14
C ALA A 15 -3.01 -9.46 0.71
N LEU A 16 -3.87 -9.94 1.62
CA LEU A 16 -5.30 -10.12 1.37
C LEU A 16 -5.99 -8.80 1.05
N ASN A 17 -5.71 -7.74 1.80
CA ASN A 17 -6.27 -6.41 1.55
C ASN A 17 -5.91 -5.90 0.15
N ALA A 18 -4.66 -6.09 -0.30
CA ALA A 18 -4.25 -5.71 -1.64
C ALA A 18 -4.96 -6.52 -2.74
N ILE A 19 -5.16 -7.83 -2.52
CA ILE A 19 -5.90 -8.70 -3.45
C ILE A 19 -7.37 -8.29 -3.52
N TYR A 20 -8.03 -8.09 -2.37
CA TYR A 20 -9.43 -7.68 -2.31
C TYR A 20 -9.64 -6.29 -2.94
N THR A 21 -8.73 -5.35 -2.68
CA THR A 21 -8.75 -4.02 -3.32
C THR A 21 -8.76 -4.14 -4.85
N SER A 22 -7.85 -4.96 -5.40
CA SER A 22 -7.81 -5.18 -6.86
C SER A 22 -9.03 -5.92 -7.40
N ARG A 23 -9.64 -6.83 -6.62
CA ARG A 23 -10.84 -7.58 -7.03
C ARG A 23 -12.11 -6.74 -6.98
N CYS A 24 -12.22 -5.83 -6.02
CA CYS A 24 -13.40 -4.97 -5.85
C CYS A 24 -13.33 -3.72 -6.75
N LEU A 25 -12.17 -3.38 -7.28
CA LEU A 25 -11.98 -2.19 -8.12
C LEU A 25 -12.87 -2.16 -9.38
N PRO A 26 -13.06 -3.27 -10.13
CA PRO A 26 -14.02 -3.31 -11.24
C PRO A 26 -15.49 -3.12 -10.81
N CYS A 27 -15.85 -3.45 -9.57
CA CYS A 27 -17.21 -3.30 -9.04
C CYS A 27 -17.59 -1.84 -8.75
N VAL A 28 -16.62 -0.93 -8.74
CA VAL A 28 -16.80 0.51 -8.47
C VAL A 28 -16.37 1.39 -9.64
N ASP A 29 -16.57 0.88 -10.87
CA ASP A 29 -16.22 1.56 -12.13
C ASP A 29 -14.73 1.91 -12.24
N ASN A 30 -13.85 1.09 -11.67
CA ASN A 30 -12.40 1.34 -11.61
C ASN A 30 -12.03 2.69 -10.97
N ASN A 31 -12.90 3.22 -10.11
CA ASN A 31 -12.68 4.51 -9.44
C ASN A 31 -12.15 4.30 -8.02
N VAL A 32 -10.85 4.54 -7.84
CA VAL A 32 -10.17 4.44 -6.53
C VAL A 32 -10.73 5.41 -5.50
N TRP A 33 -11.25 6.58 -5.90
CA TRP A 33 -11.88 7.52 -4.97
C TRP A 33 -13.16 6.95 -4.36
N ARG A 34 -13.99 6.31 -5.18
CA ARG A 34 -15.21 5.65 -4.70
C ARG A 34 -14.86 4.48 -3.78
N LEU A 35 -13.85 3.68 -4.14
CA LEU A 35 -13.39 2.58 -3.30
C LEU A 35 -12.88 3.08 -1.94
N CYS A 36 -12.08 4.14 -1.95
CA CYS A 36 -11.54 4.76 -0.74
C CYS A 36 -12.66 5.33 0.14
N LEU A 37 -13.68 5.96 -0.45
CA LEU A 37 -14.83 6.48 0.29
C LEU A 37 -15.62 5.35 0.98
N TYR A 38 -15.97 4.30 0.25
CA TYR A 38 -16.68 3.15 0.82
C TYR A 38 -15.86 2.45 1.91
N ASN A 39 -14.55 2.30 1.70
CA ASN A 39 -13.67 1.69 2.69
C ASN A 39 -13.58 2.52 3.97
N ASN A 40 -13.40 3.85 3.87
CA ASN A 40 -13.33 4.72 5.04
C ASN A 40 -14.67 4.79 5.77
N PHE A 41 -15.80 4.83 5.06
CA PHE A 41 -17.12 4.81 5.67
C PHE A 41 -17.35 3.51 6.47
N ASN A 42 -17.05 2.36 5.87
CA ASN A 42 -17.11 1.07 6.56
C ASN A 42 -16.15 1.02 7.75
N ALA A 43 -14.95 1.60 7.62
CA ALA A 43 -13.99 1.67 8.71
C ALA A 43 -14.51 2.50 9.89
N CYS A 44 -15.14 3.66 9.66
CA CYS A 44 -15.75 4.45 10.73
C CYS A 44 -16.79 3.65 11.51
N ILE A 45 -17.64 2.88 10.82
CA ILE A 45 -18.64 2.02 11.45
C ILE A 45 -17.98 0.89 12.23
N LEU A 46 -16.94 0.25 11.69
CA LEU A 46 -16.26 -0.90 12.29
C LEU A 46 -15.36 -0.53 13.47
N PHE A 47 -14.77 0.67 13.46
CA PHE A 47 -13.91 1.15 14.56
C PHE A 47 -14.70 1.48 15.83
N LEU A 48 -15.97 1.88 15.74
CA LEU A 48 -16.80 2.19 16.92
C LEU A 48 -16.99 1.00 17.88
N PRO A 49 -17.48 -0.18 17.46
CA PRO A 49 -17.59 -1.34 18.35
C PRO A 49 -16.22 -1.84 18.79
N LEU A 50 -15.19 -1.72 17.94
CA LEU A 50 -13.83 -2.13 18.26
C LEU A 50 -13.25 -1.30 19.41
N MET A 51 -13.48 0.02 19.42
CA MET A 51 -13.07 0.93 20.48
C MET A 51 -13.71 0.57 21.84
N VAL A 52 -14.95 0.06 21.83
CA VAL A 52 -15.63 -0.41 23.04
C VAL A 52 -15.01 -1.71 23.54
N ILE A 53 -14.75 -2.68 22.66
CA ILE A 53 -14.17 -3.99 23.01
C ILE A 53 -12.76 -3.83 23.63
N PHE A 54 -11.95 -2.92 23.10
CA PHE A 54 -10.60 -2.66 23.61
C PHE A 54 -10.54 -1.66 24.78
N GLY A 55 -11.69 -1.12 25.22
CA GLY A 55 -11.75 -0.22 26.38
C GLY A 55 -11.17 1.19 26.11
N GLU A 56 -10.97 1.56 24.86
CA GLU A 56 -10.39 2.85 24.46
C GLU A 56 -11.34 4.02 24.72
N PHE A 57 -12.65 3.77 24.79
CA PHE A 57 -13.66 4.81 25.03
C PHE A 57 -13.45 5.56 26.36
N SER A 58 -13.09 4.83 27.43
CA SER A 58 -12.80 5.43 28.75
C SER A 58 -11.52 6.27 28.72
N ILE A 59 -10.53 5.85 27.92
CA ILE A 59 -9.27 6.57 27.75
C ILE A 59 -9.50 7.90 27.05
N VAL A 60 -10.32 7.90 25.99
CA VAL A 60 -10.64 9.11 25.21
C VAL A 60 -11.37 10.14 26.06
N ILE A 61 -12.39 9.74 26.83
CA ILE A 61 -13.18 10.68 27.66
C ILE A 61 -12.33 11.30 28.77
N ASN A 62 -11.44 10.53 29.39
CA ASN A 62 -10.59 11.01 30.47
C ASN A 62 -9.33 11.75 29.96
N TYR A 63 -9.16 11.90 28.64
CA TYR A 63 -8.00 12.55 28.07
C TYR A 63 -8.08 14.07 28.23
N SER A 64 -7.32 14.61 29.20
CA SER A 64 -7.32 16.04 29.54
C SER A 64 -7.03 16.99 28.37
N LYS A 65 -6.32 16.53 27.32
CA LYS A 65 -5.95 17.36 26.16
C LYS A 65 -6.86 17.20 24.95
N ILE A 66 -8.00 16.52 25.10
CA ILE A 66 -8.91 16.24 23.97
C ILE A 66 -9.45 17.52 23.32
N PHE A 67 -9.56 18.63 24.05
CA PHE A 67 -10.01 19.92 23.52
C PHE A 67 -8.86 20.85 23.09
N ASN A 68 -7.61 20.40 23.16
CA ASN A 68 -6.47 21.25 22.82
C ASN A 68 -6.30 21.38 21.31
N LEU A 69 -6.00 22.59 20.85
CA LEU A 69 -5.79 22.87 19.43
C LEU A 69 -4.62 22.08 18.80
N PRO A 70 -3.45 21.92 19.46
CA PRO A 70 -2.36 21.10 18.92
C PRO A 70 -2.74 19.63 18.75
N PHE A 71 -3.62 19.11 19.62
CA PHE A 71 -4.11 17.73 19.52
C PHE A 71 -4.95 17.57 18.24
N TRP A 72 -5.93 18.44 18.02
CA TRP A 72 -6.76 18.40 16.81
C TRP A 72 -5.98 18.70 15.53
N PHE A 73 -4.97 19.57 15.60
CA PHE A 73 -4.06 19.79 14.47
C PHE A 73 -3.30 18.52 14.10
N ALA A 74 -2.67 17.86 15.08
CA ALA A 74 -1.96 16.60 14.85
C ALA A 74 -2.90 15.49 14.35
N MET A 75 -4.10 15.37 14.93
CA MET A 75 -5.12 14.40 14.50
C MET A 75 -5.60 14.64 13.07
N THR A 76 -5.87 15.91 12.71
CA THR A 76 -6.31 16.27 11.36
C THR A 76 -5.21 16.03 10.33
N MET A 77 -3.96 16.38 10.66
CA MET A 77 -2.81 16.11 9.79
C MET A 77 -2.57 14.61 9.61
N ALA A 78 -2.63 13.83 10.70
CA ALA A 78 -2.53 12.37 10.62
C ALA A 78 -3.65 11.77 9.77
N GLY A 79 -4.90 12.25 9.93
CA GLY A 79 -6.03 11.84 9.12
C GLY A 79 -5.86 12.16 7.63
N LEU A 80 -5.39 13.37 7.30
CA LEU A 80 -5.12 13.79 5.93
C LEU A 80 -4.03 12.93 5.27
N LEU A 81 -2.92 12.70 5.97
CA LEU A 81 -1.82 11.87 5.49
C LEU A 81 -2.25 10.39 5.36
N GLY A 82 -3.03 9.88 6.32
CA GLY A 82 -3.58 8.52 6.28
C GLY A 82 -4.52 8.32 5.11
N PHE A 83 -5.45 9.26 4.88
CA PHE A 83 -6.34 9.25 3.73
C PHE A 83 -5.57 9.30 2.41
N SER A 84 -4.58 10.20 2.31
CA SER A 84 -3.73 10.35 1.12
C SER A 84 -2.95 9.06 0.84
N MET A 85 -2.39 8.43 1.87
CA MET A 85 -1.72 7.15 1.74
C MET A 85 -2.67 6.04 1.28
N GLY A 86 -3.90 6.00 1.81
CA GLY A 86 -4.92 5.05 1.37
C GLY A 86 -5.25 5.21 -0.13
N TYR A 87 -5.41 6.46 -0.59
CA TYR A 87 -5.63 6.76 -2.00
C TYR A 87 -4.46 6.33 -2.88
N VAL A 88 -3.23 6.74 -2.54
CA VAL A 88 -2.02 6.40 -3.31
C VAL A 88 -1.81 4.89 -3.37
N THR A 89 -2.06 4.17 -2.28
CA THR A 89 -1.98 2.70 -2.20
C THR A 89 -2.97 2.07 -3.18
N GLY A 90 -4.24 2.49 -3.17
CA GLY A 90 -5.25 1.98 -4.10
C GLY A 90 -4.92 2.28 -5.56
N PHE A 91 -4.41 3.48 -5.83
CA PHE A 91 -3.97 3.89 -7.17
C PHE A 91 -2.77 3.07 -7.65
N GLN A 92 -1.80 2.81 -6.78
CA GLN A 92 -0.64 1.98 -7.11
C GLN A 92 -1.07 0.53 -7.42
N ILE A 93 -1.99 -0.04 -6.64
CA ILE A 93 -2.53 -1.38 -6.91
C ILE A 93 -3.26 -1.40 -8.26
N GLN A 94 -4.07 -0.39 -8.56
CA GLN A 94 -4.78 -0.26 -9.83
C GLN A 94 -3.84 -0.24 -11.03
N MET A 95 -2.79 0.59 -10.97
CA MET A 95 -1.87 0.80 -12.09
C MET A 95 -0.85 -0.34 -12.27
N THR A 96 -0.74 -1.24 -11.29
CA THR A 96 0.26 -2.32 -11.31
C THR A 96 -0.39 -3.68 -11.06
N SER A 97 -0.17 -4.27 -9.89
CA SER A 97 -0.83 -5.48 -9.42
C SER A 97 -0.68 -5.58 -7.89
N PRO A 98 -1.52 -6.34 -7.19
CA PRO A 98 -1.37 -6.60 -5.75
C PRO A 98 0.02 -7.12 -5.38
N LEU A 99 0.61 -7.97 -6.24
CA LEU A 99 1.96 -8.50 -6.05
C LEU A 99 3.03 -7.41 -6.16
N THR A 100 2.97 -6.60 -7.23
CA THR A 100 3.91 -5.49 -7.45
C THR A 100 3.83 -4.45 -6.33
N HIS A 101 2.62 -4.13 -5.86
CA HIS A 101 2.41 -3.26 -4.72
C HIS A 101 3.08 -3.82 -3.45
N ASN A 102 2.90 -5.10 -3.15
CA ASN A 102 3.47 -5.69 -1.95
C ASN A 102 5.01 -5.71 -1.99
N VAL A 103 5.61 -6.11 -3.13
CA VAL A 103 7.08 -6.09 -3.31
C VAL A 103 7.62 -4.66 -3.25
N SER A 104 6.92 -3.68 -3.85
CA SER A 104 7.28 -2.26 -3.77
C SER A 104 7.21 -1.73 -2.33
N GLY A 105 6.19 -2.14 -1.56
CA GLY A 105 6.06 -1.80 -0.14
C GLY A 105 7.21 -2.34 0.72
N THR A 106 7.67 -3.56 0.43
CA THR A 106 8.89 -4.11 1.03
C THR A 106 10.10 -3.26 0.66
N ALA A 107 10.35 -3.02 -0.63
CA ALA A 107 11.48 -2.21 -1.07
C ALA A 107 11.51 -0.82 -0.42
N LYS A 108 10.34 -0.13 -0.35
CA LYS A 108 10.19 1.17 0.33
C LYS A 108 10.64 1.10 1.79
N SER A 109 10.22 0.07 2.53
CA SER A 109 10.56 -0.10 3.95
C SER A 109 12.05 -0.38 4.16
N TYR A 110 12.68 -1.15 3.28
CA TYR A 110 14.12 -1.41 3.34
C TYR A 110 14.94 -0.18 2.98
N VAL A 111 14.54 0.58 1.94
CA VAL A 111 15.17 1.88 1.62
C VAL A 111 15.04 2.86 2.79
N GLN A 112 13.84 2.94 3.40
CA GLN A 112 13.60 3.78 4.56
C GLN A 112 14.49 3.37 5.75
N THR A 113 14.69 2.07 5.95
CA THR A 113 15.56 1.56 7.02
C THR A 113 17.03 1.90 6.76
N LEU A 114 17.52 1.71 5.53
CA LEU A 114 18.89 2.10 5.16
C LEU A 114 19.11 3.59 5.34
N LEU A 115 18.17 4.42 4.88
CA LEU A 115 18.26 5.86 5.02
C LEU A 115 18.30 6.28 6.49
N ALA A 116 17.49 5.66 7.35
CA ALA A 116 17.52 5.92 8.78
C ALA A 116 18.88 5.58 9.39
N VAL A 117 19.45 4.42 9.07
CA VAL A 117 20.77 4.02 9.59
C VAL A 117 21.87 4.98 9.16
N VAL A 118 21.84 5.47 7.92
CA VAL A 118 22.80 6.46 7.42
C VAL A 118 22.63 7.82 8.11
N ILE A 119 21.40 8.33 8.22
CA ILE A 119 21.11 9.64 8.82
C ILE A 119 21.45 9.65 10.32
N TYR A 120 21.08 8.60 11.05
CA TYR A 120 21.34 8.49 12.48
C TYR A 120 22.75 7.97 12.80
N THR A 121 23.60 7.75 11.78
CA THR A 121 24.99 7.27 11.95
C THR A 121 25.09 6.00 12.80
N GLU A 122 24.11 5.11 12.65
CA GLU A 122 24.00 3.87 13.42
C GLU A 122 24.97 2.81 12.89
N THR A 123 25.74 2.17 13.78
CA THR A 123 26.63 1.07 13.39
C THR A 123 25.86 -0.24 13.36
N LYS A 124 25.99 -0.98 12.24
CA LYS A 124 25.34 -2.29 12.04
C LYS A 124 26.35 -3.31 11.54
N THR A 125 26.07 -4.58 11.78
CA THR A 125 26.93 -5.70 11.38
C THR A 125 26.98 -5.83 9.86
N THR A 126 28.09 -6.36 9.33
CA THR A 126 28.25 -6.60 7.88
C THR A 126 27.14 -7.51 7.32
N LEU A 127 26.69 -8.49 8.11
CA LEU A 127 25.61 -9.40 7.72
C LEU A 127 24.27 -8.66 7.53
N TRP A 128 24.00 -7.65 8.36
CA TRP A 128 22.81 -6.82 8.23
C TRP A 128 22.83 -6.03 6.91
N TRP A 129 23.97 -5.48 6.52
CA TRP A 129 24.14 -4.77 5.24
C TRP A 129 23.91 -5.70 4.05
N ILE A 130 24.52 -6.89 4.07
CA ILE A 130 24.34 -7.89 3.00
C ILE A 130 22.86 -8.28 2.88
N SER A 131 22.16 -8.51 3.99
CA SER A 131 20.74 -8.85 3.98
C SER A 131 19.88 -7.76 3.35
N ASN A 132 20.09 -6.50 3.72
CA ASN A 132 19.36 -5.37 3.14
C ASN A 132 19.66 -5.21 1.65
N LEU A 133 20.93 -5.34 1.24
CA LEU A 133 21.32 -5.29 -0.18
C LEU A 133 20.68 -6.43 -0.98
N PHE A 134 20.60 -7.64 -0.42
CA PHE A 134 19.98 -8.78 -1.09
C PHE A 134 18.48 -8.57 -1.31
N VAL A 135 17.75 -8.04 -0.31
CA VAL A 135 16.31 -7.76 -0.44
C VAL A 135 16.04 -6.64 -1.44
N LEU A 136 16.83 -5.55 -1.41
CA LEU A 136 16.71 -4.45 -2.37
C LEU A 136 17.08 -4.89 -3.79
N GLY A 137 18.18 -5.64 -3.94
CA GLY A 137 18.61 -6.20 -5.22
C GLY A 137 17.55 -7.14 -5.81
N GLY A 138 17.02 -8.06 -5.01
CA GLY A 138 15.95 -8.96 -5.44
C GLY A 138 14.67 -8.21 -5.84
N SER A 139 14.27 -7.19 -5.06
CA SER A 139 13.12 -6.35 -5.39
C SER A 139 13.34 -5.53 -6.67
N GLY A 140 14.56 -5.05 -6.90
CA GLY A 140 14.95 -4.31 -8.10
C GLY A 140 14.97 -5.19 -9.36
N LEU A 141 15.54 -6.40 -9.27
CA LEU A 141 15.51 -7.39 -10.35
C LEU A 141 14.08 -7.79 -10.70
N PHE A 142 13.25 -8.05 -9.69
CA PHE A 142 11.82 -8.31 -9.90
C PHE A 142 11.13 -7.14 -10.62
N ALA A 143 11.37 -5.91 -10.20
CA ALA A 143 10.81 -4.72 -10.85
C ALA A 143 11.25 -4.60 -12.32
N HIS A 144 12.51 -4.90 -12.62
CA HIS A 144 13.04 -4.87 -13.99
C HIS A 144 12.36 -5.91 -14.89
N VAL A 145 12.21 -7.15 -14.42
CA VAL A 145 11.51 -8.22 -15.15
C VAL A 145 10.07 -7.80 -15.41
N ARG A 146 9.36 -7.35 -14.36
CA ARG A 146 7.96 -6.98 -14.47
C ARG A 146 7.74 -5.78 -15.40
N ALA A 147 8.61 -4.79 -15.36
CA ALA A 147 8.56 -3.65 -16.28
C ALA A 147 8.77 -4.08 -17.74
N THR A 148 9.60 -5.09 -17.98
CA THR A 148 9.85 -5.64 -19.32
C THR A 148 8.61 -6.40 -19.83
N GLU A 149 8.00 -7.25 -19.00
CA GLU A 149 6.76 -7.96 -19.32
C GLU A 149 5.62 -6.99 -19.66
N MET A 150 5.45 -5.93 -18.87
CA MET A 150 4.41 -4.92 -19.10
C MET A 150 4.61 -4.20 -20.45
N LYS A 151 5.85 -3.87 -20.82
CA LYS A 151 6.16 -3.26 -22.12
C LYS A 151 5.91 -4.22 -23.28
N GLN A 152 6.29 -5.49 -23.14
CA GLN A 152 6.04 -6.50 -24.17
C GLN A 152 4.54 -6.71 -24.42
N ASN A 153 3.75 -6.85 -23.35
CA ASN A 153 2.30 -7.02 -23.45
C ASN A 153 1.62 -5.78 -24.06
N HIS A 154 2.07 -4.58 -23.70
CA HIS A 154 1.55 -3.34 -24.29
C HIS A 154 1.84 -3.25 -25.80
N ASN A 155 3.06 -3.59 -26.21
CA ASN A 155 3.43 -3.60 -27.63
C ASN A 155 2.68 -4.69 -28.42
N ALA A 156 2.46 -5.87 -27.81
CA ALA A 156 1.68 -6.94 -28.42
C ALA A 156 0.24 -6.53 -28.69
N ASN A 157 -0.46 -5.93 -27.70
CA ASN A 157 -1.81 -5.41 -27.89
C ASN A 157 -1.87 -4.33 -28.97
N LYS A 158 -0.92 -3.40 -28.99
CA LYS A 158 -0.86 -2.35 -30.02
C LYS A 158 -0.76 -2.92 -31.44
N ASN A 159 -0.01 -4.00 -31.62
CA ASN A 159 0.11 -4.66 -32.92
C ASN A 159 -1.16 -5.39 -33.34
N ILE A 160 -1.93 -5.95 -32.39
CA ILE A 160 -3.24 -6.57 -32.67
C ILE A 160 -4.24 -5.50 -33.13
N ASP A 161 -4.29 -4.35 -32.46
CA ASP A 161 -5.19 -3.24 -32.82
C ASP A 161 -4.86 -2.64 -34.20
N ASN A 162 -3.58 -2.56 -34.56
CA ASN A 162 -3.15 -2.11 -35.89
C ASN A 162 -3.57 -3.11 -36.99
N ASN A 163 -3.53 -4.42 -36.71
CA ASN A 163 -3.93 -5.46 -37.65
C ASN A 163 -5.45 -5.59 -37.82
N SER A 164 -6.25 -5.32 -36.77
CA SER A 164 -7.72 -5.28 -36.87
C SER A 164 -8.23 -4.02 -37.58
N THR A 165 -7.50 -2.91 -37.48
CA THR A 165 -7.84 -1.66 -38.19
C THR A 165 -7.51 -1.72 -39.69
N THR A 166 -6.45 -2.46 -40.06
CA THR A 166 -6.05 -2.64 -41.48
C THR A 166 -6.89 -3.67 -42.23
N THR A 167 -7.56 -4.59 -41.53
CA THR A 167 -8.46 -5.59 -42.12
C THR A 167 -9.91 -5.12 -42.27
N SER A 168 -10.28 -3.95 -41.72
CA SER A 168 -11.65 -3.40 -41.74
C SER A 168 -11.89 -2.27 -42.75
N LEU A 169 -10.91 -1.93 -43.60
CA LEU A 169 -11.09 -1.05 -44.75
C LEU A 169 -11.36 -1.88 -46.02
N PRO A 170 -12.63 -2.10 -46.42
CA PRO A 170 -12.91 -2.57 -47.78
C PRO A 170 -12.55 -1.44 -48.77
N LYS A 171 -11.78 -1.81 -49.80
CA LYS A 171 -11.62 -1.00 -51.03
C LYS A 171 -12.93 -0.90 -51.79
#